data_AF-A0A2W6ZL81-F1
#
_entry.id   AF-A0A2W6ZL81-F1
#
_cell.length_a   1.000
_cell.length_b   1.000
_cell.length_c   1.000
_cell.angle_alpha   90.00
_cell.angle_beta   90.00
_cell.angle_gamma   90.00
#
_symmetry.space_group_name_H-M   'P 1'
#
loop_
_entity.id
_entity.type
_entity.pdbx_description
1 polymer ?
#
loop_
_entity_poly.entity_id
_entity_poly.type
_entity_poly.pdbx_seq_one_letter_code
_entity_poly.pdbx_strand_id
1 'polypeptide(L)' 'MRDCEVPPYPILEAVMLQIKPGTASAFEAAFRQASPIIASMRGYGGHDLHRCLEIPGKYLLLVRWETLEDRAIASY' A
#
# COMPACT_ATOMS: atom_id res chain seq x y z
N MET A 1 -16.28 5.07 -22.43
CA MET A 1 -15.52 4.91 -21.17
C MET A 1 -16.43 5.48 -20.11
N ARG A 2 -17.15 4.64 -19.37
CA ARG A 2 -18.15 5.11 -18.40
C ARG A 2 -17.39 5.84 -17.29
N ASP A 3 -17.81 7.06 -16.98
CA ASP A 3 -17.46 7.74 -15.75
C ASP A 3 -17.64 6.74 -14.60
N CYS A 4 -16.54 6.29 -14.00
CA CYS A 4 -16.60 5.52 -12.78
C CYS A 4 -17.03 6.51 -11.71
N GLU A 5 -18.34 6.59 -11.48
CA GLU A 5 -18.91 7.31 -10.35
C GLU A 5 -18.28 6.69 -9.09
N VAL A 6 -17.34 7.43 -8.50
CA VAL A 6 -16.56 6.96 -7.35
C VAL A 6 -17.57 6.76 -6.22
N PRO A 7 -17.75 5.54 -5.71
CA PRO A 7 -18.70 5.32 -4.64
C PRO A 7 -18.26 6.12 -3.39
N PRO A 8 -19.19 6.52 -2.50
CA PRO A 8 -18.88 7.36 -1.34
C PRO A 8 -18.06 6.64 -0.25
N TYR A 9 -17.45 5.51 -0.57
CA TYR A 9 -16.70 4.67 0.36
C TYR A 9 -15.20 4.85 0.14
N PRO A 10 -14.40 4.76 1.21
CA PRO A 10 -12.95 4.88 1.12
C PRO A 10 -12.37 3.86 0.12
N ILE A 11 -11.40 4.31 -0.66
CA ILE A 11 -10.68 3.50 -1.63
C ILE A 11 -9.67 2.60 -0.91
N LEU A 12 -9.66 1.32 -1.24
CA LEU A 12 -8.63 0.38 -0.80
C LEU A 12 -7.67 0.08 -1.94
N GLU A 13 -6.41 0.46 -1.78
CA GLU A 13 -5.32 0.09 -2.65
C GLU A 13 -4.66 -1.19 -2.12
N ALA A 14 -4.54 -2.21 -2.98
CA ALA A 14 -3.93 -3.50 -2.66
C ALA A 14 -2.74 -3.75 -3.58
N VAL A 15 -1.54 -3.82 -3.00
CA VAL A 15 -0.27 -3.98 -3.74
C VAL A 15 0.42 -5.26 -3.32
N MET A 16 0.73 -6.11 -4.30
CA MET A 16 1.55 -7.30 -4.09
C MET A 16 3.03 -6.98 -4.29
N LEU A 17 3.83 -7.23 -3.26
CA LEU A 17 5.27 -6.98 -3.25
C LEU A 17 6.04 -8.31 -3.23
N GLN A 18 7.06 -8.42 -4.08
CA GLN A 18 8.03 -9.51 -4.04
C GLN A 18 9.39 -8.95 -3.66
N ILE A 19 9.84 -9.26 -2.45
CA ILE A 19 11.09 -8.79 -1.88
C ILE A 19 12.23 -9.73 -2.26
N LYS A 20 13.41 -9.15 -2.53
CA LYS A 20 14.61 -9.91 -2.84
C LYS A 20 14.94 -10.88 -1.69
N PRO A 21 15.32 -12.15 -1.99
CA PRO A 21 15.70 -13.11 -0.96
C PRO A 21 16.78 -12.54 -0.01
N GLY A 22 16.65 -12.85 1.28
CA GLY A 22 17.58 -12.36 2.31
C GLY A 22 17.40 -10.90 2.75
N THR A 23 16.56 -10.10 2.07
CA THR A 23 16.38 -8.67 2.38
C THR A 23 15.07 -8.33 3.11
N ALA A 24 14.27 -9.34 3.45
CA ALA A 24 12.95 -9.18 4.07
C ALA A 24 12.98 -8.34 5.35
N SER A 25 13.91 -8.61 6.27
CA SER A 25 14.01 -7.85 7.53
C SER A 25 14.41 -6.39 7.31
N ALA A 26 15.32 -6.14 6.36
CA ALA A 26 15.70 -4.78 5.98
C ALA A 26 14.52 -4.03 5.35
N PHE A 27 13.72 -4.71 4.51
CA PHE A 27 12.48 -4.17 3.97
C PHE A 27 11.48 -3.83 5.07
N GLU A 28 11.21 -4.74 6.03
CA GLU A 28 10.29 -4.49 7.14
C GLU A 28 10.75 -3.31 8.02
N ALA A 29 12.07 -3.15 8.21
CA ALA A 29 12.64 -2.01 8.93
C ALA A 29 12.50 -0.69 8.15
N ALA A 30 12.81 -0.72 6.85
CA ALA A 30 12.66 0.43 5.96
C ALA A 30 11.19 0.85 5.83
N PHE A 31 10.27 -0.11 5.73
CA PHE A 31 8.83 0.14 5.68
C PHE A 31 8.36 0.87 6.93
N ARG A 32 8.74 0.40 8.13
CA ARG A 32 8.42 1.10 9.39
C ARG A 32 8.96 2.52 9.45
N GLN A 33 10.14 2.77 8.90
CA GLN A 33 10.71 4.13 8.83
C GLN A 33 9.98 5.01 7.81
N ALA A 34 9.47 4.43 6.72
CA ALA A 34 8.73 5.13 5.67
C ALA A 34 7.22 5.27 5.98
N SER A 35 6.65 4.47 6.90
CA SER A 35 5.24 4.51 7.30
C SER A 35 4.74 5.92 7.63
N PRO A 36 5.48 6.77 8.38
CA PRO A 36 5.06 8.15 8.65
C PRO A 36 4.95 9.03 7.39
N ILE A 37 5.72 8.73 6.34
CA ILE A 37 5.69 9.47 5.07
C ILE A 37 4.35 9.21 4.37
N ILE A 38 3.96 7.93 4.25
CA ILE A 38 2.67 7.55 3.67
C ILE A 38 1.52 8.12 4.54
N ALA A 39 1.67 8.07 5.87
CA ALA A 39 0.67 8.59 6.79
C ALA A 39 0.47 10.11 6.73
N SER A 40 1.43 10.85 6.19
CA SER A 40 1.35 12.31 6.01
C SER A 40 0.64 12.73 4.73
N MET A 41 0.31 11.78 3.84
CA MET A 41 -0.38 12.07 2.59
C MET A 41 -1.84 12.47 2.84
N ARG A 42 -2.36 13.39 2.03
CA ARG A 42 -3.78 13.79 2.08
C ARG A 42 -4.67 12.56 1.86
N GLY A 43 -5.79 12.49 2.56
CA GLY A 43 -6.75 11.40 2.41
C GLY A 43 -6.28 10.05 2.95
N TYR A 44 -5.15 9.97 3.65
CA TYR A 44 -4.66 8.72 4.22
C TYR A 44 -5.56 8.21 5.37
N GLY A 45 -6.10 7.00 5.22
CA GLY A 45 -6.97 6.33 6.18
C GLY A 45 -6.34 5.12 6.90
N GLY A 46 -5.05 4.86 6.69
CA GLY A 46 -4.34 3.74 7.30
C GLY A 46 -3.66 2.82 6.28
N HIS A 47 -2.68 2.03 6.74
CA HIS A 47 -2.10 0.95 5.94
C HIS A 47 -1.81 -0.29 6.79
N ASP A 48 -1.81 -1.45 6.14
CA ASP A 48 -1.46 -2.74 6.74
C ASP A 48 -0.47 -3.45 5.82
N LEU A 49 0.57 -4.06 6.41
CA LEU A 49 1.55 -4.86 5.70
C LEU A 49 1.44 -6.31 6.18
N HIS A 50 0.99 -7.20 5.30
CA HIS A 50 0.85 -8.63 5.56
C HIS A 50 1.96 -9.41 4.89
N ARG A 51 2.64 -10.27 5.65
CA ARG A 51 3.63 -11.21 5.12
C ARG A 51 2.94 -12.52 4.71
N CYS A 52 3.24 -13.04 3.52
CA CYS A 52 2.83 -14.38 3.09
C CYS A 52 3.66 -15.43 3.83
N LEU A 53 3.00 -16.46 4.36
CA LEU A 53 3.64 -17.53 5.12
C LEU A 53 4.16 -18.65 4.20
N GLU A 54 3.48 -18.88 3.09
CA GLU A 54 3.75 -19.94 2.12
C GLU A 54 4.87 -19.58 1.15
N ILE A 55 4.98 -18.29 0.78
CA ILE A 55 5.96 -17.79 -0.19
C ILE A 55 6.88 -16.79 0.51
N PRO A 56 8.13 -17.18 0.83
CA PRO A 56 9.09 -16.28 1.44
C PRO A 56 9.29 -15.00 0.61
N GLY A 57 9.27 -13.86 1.29
CA GLY A 57 9.48 -12.55 0.66
C GLY A 57 8.29 -11.97 -0.08
N LYS A 58 7.13 -12.65 -0.10
CA LYS A 58 5.89 -12.11 -0.67
C LYS A 58 5.10 -11.35 0.41
N TYR A 59 4.66 -10.14 0.09
CA TYR A 59 3.89 -9.28 1.01
C TYR A 59 2.68 -8.67 0.30
N LEU A 60 1.59 -8.48 1.04
CA LEU A 60 0.44 -7.68 0.63
C LEU A 60 0.45 -6.38 1.42
N LEU A 61 0.58 -5.25 0.73
CA LEU A 61 0.38 -3.92 1.29
C LEU A 61 -1.04 -3.45 0.98
N LEU A 62 -1.78 -3.10 2.02
CA LEU A 62 -3.10 -2.49 1.94
C LEU A 62 -3.00 -1.03 2.37
N VAL A 63 -3.52 -0.10 1.57
CA VAL A 63 -3.59 1.33 1.93
C VAL A 63 -5.00 1.83 1.72
N ARG A 64 -5.55 2.53 2.72
CA ARG A 64 -6.87 3.14 2.67
C ARG A 64 -6.74 4.62 2.33
N TRP A 65 -7.54 5.08 1.38
CA TRP A 65 -7.60 6.45 0.91
C TRP A 65 -9.03 6.99 0.95
N GLU A 66 -9.18 8.30 1.16
CA GLU A 66 -10.49 8.97 1.07
C GLU A 66 -10.98 9.04 -0.37
N THR A 67 -10.12 9.42 -1.32
CA THR A 67 -10.47 9.49 -2.75
C THR A 67 -9.44 8.83 -3.66
N LEU A 68 -9.79 8.74 -4.96
CA LEU A 68 -8.91 8.21 -5.99
C LEU A 68 -7.68 9.11 -6.22
N GLU A 69 -7.87 10.42 -6.17
CA GLU A 69 -6.88 11.46 -6.46
C GLU A 69 -5.82 11.59 -5.37
N ASP A 70 -6.13 11.15 -4.15
CA ASP A 70 -5.23 11.20 -3.00
C ASP A 70 -4.11 10.14 -3.05
N ARG A 71 -4.24 9.13 -3.92
CA ARG A 71 -3.16 8.17 -4.17
C ARG A 71 -2.03 8.86 -4.94
N ALA A 72 -0.78 8.68 -4.52
CA ALA A 72 0.36 9.02 -5.36
C ALA A 72 0.38 8.05 -6.56
N ILE A 73 -0.01 8.52 -7.75
CA ILE A 73 -0.10 7.73 -8.98
C ILE A 73 1.27 7.10 -9.28
N ALA A 74 1.46 5.83 -8.92
CA ALA A 74 2.58 5.00 -9.33
C ALA A 74 2.04 3.73 -9.99
N SER A 75 1.29 3.91 -11.07
CA SER A 75 0.90 2.82 -11.97
C SER A 75 1.11 3.29 -13.41
N TYR A 76 2.31 3.05 -13.92
CA TYR A 76 2.58 2.77 -15.32
C TYR A 76 3.81 1.88 -15.43
#